data_AF-A0A937MY69-F1
#
_entry.id   AF-A0A937MY69-F1
#
_cell.length_a   1.000
_cell.length_b   1.000
_cell.length_c   1.000
_cell.angle_alpha   90.00
_cell.angle_beta   90.00
_cell.angle_gamma   90.00
#
_symmetry.space_group_name_H-M   'P 1'
#
loop_
_entity.id
_entity.type
_entity.pdbx_description
1 polymer ?
#
loop_
_entity_poly.entity_id
_entity_poly.type
_entity_poly.pdbx_seq_one_letter_code
_entity_poly.pdbx_strand_id
1 'polypeptide(L)'
;MKKSKKITAWVLVLAFWFFPVSLGASQKNLQNRIKFLDNIENVEWYRVEGQNVIIGWKGVPENFYSWNHKTAVKASKASLYEVYVWSVRYTQKDWSPGKGGQLCITTAQMSRFGKSSCKK
;
A
#
# COMPACT_ATOMS: atom_id res chain seq x y z
N MET A 1 0.95 -25.48 65.68
CA MET A 1 -0.20 -25.56 64.75
C MET A 1 -0.16 -24.36 63.80
N LYS A 2 0.32 -24.52 62.56
CA LYS A 2 0.42 -23.43 61.57
C LYS A 2 -0.80 -23.48 60.65
N LYS A 3 -1.67 -22.47 60.74
CA LYS A 3 -2.84 -22.32 59.85
C LYS A 3 -2.41 -21.72 58.51
N SER A 4 -2.66 -22.50 57.47
CA SER A 4 -2.62 -22.15 56.06
C SER A 4 -3.50 -20.94 55.75
N LYS A 5 -2.96 -19.97 54.99
CA LYS A 5 -3.75 -19.03 54.20
C LYS A 5 -3.16 -18.99 52.80
N LYS A 6 -3.73 -19.77 51.89
CA LYS A 6 -3.46 -19.69 50.45
C LYS A 6 -4.15 -18.42 49.94
N ILE A 7 -3.36 -17.42 49.55
CA ILE A 7 -3.85 -16.23 48.84
C ILE A 7 -3.68 -16.54 47.36
N THR A 8 -4.71 -17.10 46.75
CA THR A 8 -4.86 -17.15 45.28
C THR A 8 -5.29 -15.76 44.82
N ALA A 9 -4.33 -14.90 44.52
CA ALA A 9 -4.56 -13.61 43.86
C ALA A 9 -4.76 -13.88 42.36
N TRP A 10 -6.03 -14.02 41.99
CA TRP A 10 -6.51 -14.10 40.62
C TRP A 10 -6.66 -12.68 40.04
N VAL A 11 -6.25 -12.54 38.76
CA VAL A 11 -6.64 -11.49 37.79
C VAL A 11 -6.00 -10.10 37.95
N LEU A 12 -5.13 -9.78 36.98
CA LEU A 12 -5.29 -8.64 36.06
C LEU A 12 -4.34 -8.85 34.88
N VAL A 13 -4.67 -9.78 33.98
CA VAL A 13 -4.08 -9.78 32.64
C VAL A 13 -4.76 -8.64 31.88
N LEU A 14 -4.12 -7.47 31.89
CA LEU A 14 -4.42 -6.41 30.95
C LEU A 14 -4.13 -6.94 29.54
N ALA A 15 -5.13 -7.56 28.94
CA ALA A 15 -5.16 -7.76 27.50
C ALA A 15 -5.04 -6.36 26.89
N PHE A 16 -3.85 -6.04 26.40
CA PHE A 16 -3.62 -4.89 25.54
C PHE A 16 -4.32 -5.25 24.23
N TRP A 17 -5.63 -4.97 24.17
CA TRP A 17 -6.42 -5.16 22.98
C TRP A 17 -5.77 -4.33 21.88
N PHE A 18 -5.30 -5.05 20.86
CA PHE A 18 -4.88 -4.53 19.56
C PHE A 18 -5.67 -3.29 19.18
N PHE A 19 -5.00 -2.15 19.04
CA PHE A 19 -5.57 -1.04 18.28
C PHE A 19 -5.57 -1.47 16.81
N PRO A 20 -6.71 -1.68 16.13
CA PRO A 20 -6.72 -1.63 14.68
C PRO A 20 -6.53 -0.16 14.33
N VAL A 21 -5.28 0.27 14.17
CA VAL A 21 -4.98 1.65 13.75
C VAL A 21 -5.52 1.83 12.32
N SER A 22 -6.76 2.33 12.25
CA SER A 22 -7.44 3.07 11.16
C SER A 22 -6.94 2.87 9.71
N LEU A 23 -6.87 1.64 9.22
CA LEU A 23 -6.57 1.36 7.80
C LEU A 23 -7.52 2.09 6.82
N GLY A 24 -8.80 2.24 7.17
CA GLY A 24 -9.82 2.82 6.27
C GLY A 24 -9.67 4.32 5.99
N ALA A 25 -9.26 5.12 6.98
CA ALA A 25 -9.05 6.56 6.79
C ALA A 25 -7.81 6.84 5.92
N SER A 26 -6.75 6.05 6.11
CA SER A 26 -5.54 6.12 5.29
C SER A 26 -5.81 5.74 3.84
N GLN A 27 -6.62 4.71 3.59
CA GLN A 27 -6.93 4.25 2.23
C GLN A 27 -7.74 5.27 1.42
N LYS A 28 -8.74 5.93 2.01
CA LYS A 28 -9.49 7.01 1.34
C LYS A 28 -8.59 8.20 1.00
N ASN A 29 -7.71 8.59 1.92
CA ASN A 29 -6.73 9.65 1.69
C ASN A 29 -5.75 9.30 0.57
N LEU A 30 -5.31 8.04 0.52
CA LEU A 30 -4.41 7.53 -0.50
C LEU A 30 -5.09 7.54 -1.88
N GLN A 31 -6.30 7.00 -1.99
CA GLN A 31 -7.11 7.02 -3.22
C GLN A 31 -7.28 8.45 -3.75
N ASN A 32 -7.64 9.41 -2.90
CA ASN A 32 -7.79 10.80 -3.33
C ASN A 32 -6.48 11.42 -3.87
N ARG A 33 -5.30 11.04 -3.33
CA ARG A 33 -4.02 11.57 -3.83
C ARG A 33 -3.60 10.98 -5.17
N ILE A 34 -4.10 9.80 -5.52
CA ILE A 34 -3.79 9.12 -6.78
C ILE A 34 -4.92 9.23 -7.81
N LYS A 35 -6.04 9.92 -7.52
CA LYS A 35 -7.11 10.20 -8.49
C LYS A 35 -6.65 10.87 -9.79
N PHE A 36 -5.47 11.49 -9.81
CA PHE A 36 -4.92 12.01 -11.06
C PHE A 36 -4.68 10.92 -12.12
N LEU A 37 -4.60 9.64 -11.71
CA LEU A 37 -4.49 8.50 -12.61
C LEU A 37 -5.73 8.37 -13.52
N ASP A 38 -6.90 8.86 -13.10
CA ASP A 38 -8.13 8.90 -13.93
C ASP A 38 -7.94 9.72 -15.21
N ASN A 39 -6.97 10.66 -15.23
CA ASN A 39 -6.69 11.55 -16.35
C ASN A 39 -5.50 11.10 -17.21
N ILE A 40 -4.98 9.89 -16.99
CA ILE A 40 -3.86 9.35 -17.78
C ILE A 40 -4.43 8.37 -18.80
N GLU A 41 -4.32 8.70 -20.08
CA GLU A 41 -4.91 7.94 -21.19
C GLU A 41 -4.57 6.45 -21.17
N ASN A 42 -3.33 6.10 -20.81
CA ASN A 42 -2.87 4.71 -20.80
C ASN A 42 -3.23 3.95 -19.51
N VAL A 43 -3.87 4.59 -18.51
CA VAL A 43 -4.34 3.89 -17.30
C VAL A 43 -5.78 3.45 -17.54
N GLU A 44 -6.04 2.14 -17.50
CA GLU A 44 -7.40 1.61 -17.62
C GLU A 44 -8.08 1.49 -16.26
N TRP A 45 -7.33 1.05 -15.26
CA TRP A 45 -7.83 0.90 -13.90
C TRP A 45 -6.68 1.02 -12.91
N TYR A 46 -7.01 1.38 -11.69
CA TYR A 46 -6.09 1.26 -10.56
C TYR A 46 -6.85 0.89 -9.30
N ARG A 47 -6.16 0.31 -8.33
CA ARG A 47 -6.71 0.06 -7.00
C ARG A 47 -5.66 0.24 -5.92
N VAL A 48 -6.16 0.37 -4.69
CA VAL A 48 -5.34 0.53 -3.49
C VAL A 48 -5.66 -0.61 -2.54
N GLU A 49 -4.66 -1.39 -2.18
CA GLU A 49 -4.73 -2.52 -1.26
C GLU A 49 -3.67 -2.37 -0.17
N GLY A 50 -4.04 -1.74 0.95
CA GLY A 50 -3.12 -1.43 2.05
C GLY A 50 -1.99 -0.51 1.60
N GLN A 51 -0.77 -1.04 1.51
CA GLN A 51 0.42 -0.32 1.06
C GLN A 51 0.66 -0.41 -0.44
N ASN A 52 -0.17 -1.16 -1.16
CA ASN A 52 -0.01 -1.41 -2.58
C ASN A 52 -0.94 -0.51 -3.40
N VAL A 53 -0.36 0.16 -4.39
CA VAL A 53 -1.10 0.81 -5.48
C VAL A 53 -0.87 -0.03 -6.72
N ILE A 54 -1.92 -0.60 -7.30
CA ILE A 54 -1.82 -1.45 -8.48
C ILE A 54 -2.43 -0.69 -9.65
N ILE A 55 -1.69 -0.56 -10.74
CA ILE A 55 -2.08 0.20 -11.94
C ILE A 55 -2.11 -0.75 -13.15
N GLY A 56 -3.26 -0.83 -13.81
CA GLY A 56 -3.44 -1.58 -15.05
C GLY A 56 -3.26 -0.67 -16.28
N TRP A 57 -2.23 -0.92 -17.07
CA TRP A 57 -1.87 -0.07 -18.21
C TRP A 57 -2.30 -0.65 -19.57
N LYS A 58 -2.87 0.21 -20.43
CA LYS A 58 -3.11 0.00 -21.87
C LYS A 58 -1.80 0.18 -22.65
N GLY A 59 -0.89 -0.78 -22.47
CA GLY A 59 0.47 -0.68 -23.02
C GLY A 59 1.41 0.16 -22.15
N VAL A 60 2.66 0.33 -22.59
CA VAL A 60 3.68 1.08 -21.84
C VAL A 60 3.85 2.45 -22.51
N PRO A 61 3.40 3.56 -21.90
CA PRO A 61 3.60 4.89 -22.46
C PRO A 61 5.06 5.33 -22.38
N GLU A 62 5.46 6.33 -23.17
CA GLU A 62 6.85 6.85 -23.16
C GLU A 62 7.27 7.38 -21.78
N ASN A 63 6.34 8.02 -21.06
CA ASN A 63 6.56 8.57 -19.72
C ASN A 63 6.19 7.59 -18.59
N PHE A 64 6.17 6.28 -18.87
CA PHE A 64 5.79 5.24 -17.92
C PHE A 64 6.58 5.27 -16.60
N TYR A 65 7.90 5.47 -16.67
CA TYR A 65 8.73 5.64 -15.47
C TYR A 65 8.28 6.85 -14.64
N SER A 66 8.08 8.00 -15.29
CA SER A 66 7.70 9.25 -14.65
C SER A 66 6.35 9.16 -13.94
N TRP A 67 5.37 8.48 -14.54
CA TRP A 67 4.07 8.26 -13.90
C TRP A 67 4.14 7.36 -12.68
N ASN A 68 4.89 6.26 -12.77
CA ASN A 68 5.10 5.36 -11.64
C ASN A 68 5.83 6.05 -10.49
N HIS A 69 6.90 6.79 -10.79
CA HIS A 69 7.63 7.62 -9.84
C HIS A 69 6.71 8.63 -9.15
N LYS A 70 5.98 9.43 -9.94
CA LYS A 70 5.05 10.45 -9.42
C LYS A 70 3.97 9.84 -8.54
N THR A 71 3.44 8.67 -8.93
CA THR A 71 2.44 7.94 -8.15
C THR A 71 3.02 7.50 -6.80
N ALA A 72 4.19 6.87 -6.79
CA ALA A 72 4.81 6.39 -5.56
C ALA A 72 5.10 7.54 -4.58
N VAL A 73 5.66 8.65 -5.07
CA VAL A 73 5.97 9.83 -4.24
C VAL A 73 4.69 10.45 -3.67
N LYS A 74 3.65 10.66 -4.49
CA LYS A 74 2.37 11.22 -4.01
C LYS A 74 1.65 10.30 -3.03
N ALA A 75 1.68 9.00 -3.30
CA ALA A 75 1.06 7.98 -2.48
C ALA A 75 1.74 7.90 -1.10
N SER A 76 3.07 7.81 -1.06
CA SER A 76 3.85 7.75 0.18
C SER A 76 3.76 9.02 1.02
N LYS A 77 3.53 10.19 0.40
CA LYS A 77 3.23 11.44 1.11
C LYS A 77 1.90 11.38 1.86
N ALA A 78 0.89 10.71 1.29
CA ALA A 78 -0.43 10.62 1.89
C ALA A 78 -0.49 9.60 3.04
N SER A 79 0.30 8.54 2.93
CA SER A 79 0.22 7.40 3.83
C SER A 79 1.20 7.44 5.00
N LEU A 80 2.31 8.19 4.88
CA LEU A 80 3.43 8.23 5.82
C LEU A 80 4.17 6.88 6.00
N TYR A 81 3.86 5.87 5.18
CA TYR A 81 4.53 4.57 5.15
C TYR A 81 5.16 4.30 3.77
N GLU A 82 5.95 3.23 3.66
CA GLU A 82 6.46 2.77 2.36
C GLU A 82 5.29 2.27 1.49
N VAL A 83 5.18 2.80 0.28
CA VAL A 83 4.20 2.41 -0.71
C VAL A 83 4.88 1.65 -1.83
N TYR A 84 4.19 0.61 -2.31
CA TYR A 84 4.57 -0.18 -3.48
C TYR A 84 3.62 0.11 -4.63
N VAL A 85 4.13 0.70 -5.71
CA VAL A 85 3.38 0.90 -6.95
C VAL A 85 3.70 -0.23 -7.90
N TRP A 86 2.72 -1.07 -8.17
CA TRP A 86 2.79 -2.19 -9.10
C TRP A 86 2.16 -1.79 -10.42
N SER A 87 2.94 -1.88 -11.49
CA SER A 87 2.42 -1.72 -12.85
C SER A 87 2.22 -3.08 -13.50
N VAL A 88 1.02 -3.33 -14.01
CA VAL A 88 0.62 -4.57 -14.65
C VAL A 88 -0.07 -4.31 -15.97
N ARG A 89 -0.30 -5.36 -16.77
CA ARG A 89 -1.14 -5.25 -17.98
C ARG A 89 -2.58 -5.03 -17.56
N TYR A 90 -3.31 -4.15 -18.27
CA TYR A 90 -4.71 -3.86 -17.94
C TYR A 90 -5.64 -5.08 -17.96
N THR A 91 -5.27 -6.17 -18.63
CA THR A 91 -6.04 -7.41 -18.62
C THR A 91 -5.98 -8.16 -17.28
N GLN A 92 -5.00 -7.86 -16.42
CA GLN A 92 -4.75 -8.56 -15.16
C GLN A 92 -5.57 -7.97 -14.00
N LYS A 93 -6.90 -7.91 -14.13
CA LYS A 93 -7.78 -7.26 -13.14
C LYS A 93 -7.67 -7.88 -11.73
N ASP A 94 -7.42 -9.17 -11.61
CA ASP A 94 -7.33 -9.86 -10.30
C ASP A 94 -5.90 -10.07 -9.80
N TRP A 95 -4.94 -9.31 -10.33
CA TRP A 95 -3.52 -9.41 -9.96
C TRP A 95 -3.27 -9.05 -8.49
N SER A 96 -2.35 -9.74 -7.81
CA SER A 96 -1.93 -9.34 -6.46
C SER A 96 -0.42 -9.49 -6.29
N PRO A 97 0.20 -8.81 -5.32
CA PRO A 97 1.61 -9.01 -5.00
C PRO A 97 1.93 -10.50 -4.84
N GLY A 98 2.98 -10.96 -5.52
CA GLY A 98 3.39 -12.37 -5.53
C GLY A 98 2.60 -13.28 -6.48
N LYS A 99 1.60 -12.78 -7.23
CA LYS A 99 0.84 -13.57 -8.21
C LYS A 99 1.06 -13.07 -9.64
N GLY A 100 1.60 -13.91 -10.51
CA GLY A 100 1.77 -13.60 -11.93
C GLY A 100 2.80 -12.51 -12.21
N GLY A 101 3.03 -12.21 -13.48
CA GLY A 101 4.02 -11.22 -13.90
C GLY A 101 3.54 -9.77 -13.73
N GLN A 102 4.44 -8.90 -13.30
CA GLN A 102 4.31 -7.45 -13.33
C GLN A 102 5.17 -6.84 -14.45
N LEU A 103 4.78 -5.66 -14.93
CA LEU A 103 5.60 -4.86 -15.84
C LEU A 103 6.76 -4.20 -15.09
N CYS A 104 6.46 -3.60 -13.93
CA CYS A 104 7.47 -3.08 -13.02
C CYS A 104 6.90 -2.80 -11.63
N ILE A 105 7.79 -2.50 -10.69
CA ILE A 105 7.48 -2.01 -9.35
C ILE A 105 8.24 -0.71 -9.09
N THR A 106 7.61 0.23 -8.38
CA THR A 106 8.24 1.46 -7.88
C THR A 106 7.91 1.68 -6.42
N THR A 107 8.89 2.00 -5.59
CA THR A 107 8.69 2.24 -4.15
C THR A 107 9.02 3.67 -3.75
N ALA A 108 8.34 4.15 -2.71
CA ALA A 108 8.66 5.42 -2.06
C ALA A 108 8.17 5.41 -0.62
N GLN A 109 8.83 6.17 0.26
CA GLN A 109 8.47 6.33 1.66
C GLN A 109 8.54 7.80 2.05
N MET A 110 7.47 8.32 2.67
CA MET A 110 7.43 9.71 3.15
C MET A 110 7.86 10.74 2.08
N SER A 111 7.35 10.60 0.85
CA SER A 111 7.71 11.44 -0.31
C SER A 111 9.14 11.26 -0.84
N ARG A 112 9.96 10.38 -0.24
CA ARG A 112 11.29 10.04 -0.75
C ARG A 112 11.19 8.85 -1.67
N PHE A 113 11.65 9.02 -2.91
CA PHE A 113 11.75 7.93 -3.86
C PHE A 113 12.70 6.85 -3.34
N GLY A 114 12.29 5.59 -3.45
CA GLY A 114 13.11 4.43 -3.11
C GLY A 114 13.78 3.90 -4.37
N LYS A 115 13.18 2.86 -4.96
CA LYS A 115 13.69 2.20 -6.16
C LYS A 115 12.58 1.96 -7.18
N SER A 116 12.97 1.74 -8.43
CA SER A 116 12.05 1.35 -9.50
C SER A 116 12.71 0.32 -10.41
N SER A 117 11.94 -0.69 -10.82
CA SER A 117 12.31 -1.60 -11.90
C SER A 117 11.74 -1.20 -13.26
N CYS A 118 11.05 -0.04 -13.35
CA CYS A 118 10.49 0.44 -14.61
C CYS A 118 11.62 0.93 -15.53
N LYS A 119 11.53 0.60 -16.82
CA LYS A 119 12.47 1.11 -17.83
C LYS A 119 12.29 2.62 -17.98
N LYS A 120 13.41 3.34 -18.06
CA LYS A 120 13.45 4.76 -18.40
C LYS A 120 13.33 4.96 -19.90
#